data_AF-A0A8T5ZHD4-F1
#
_entry.id   AF-A0A8T5ZHD4-F1
#
_cell.length_a   1.000
_cell.length_b   1.000
_cell.length_c   1.000
_cell.angle_alpha   90.00
_cell.angle_beta   90.00
_cell.angle_gamma   90.00
#
_symmetry.space_group_name_H-M   'P 1'
#
loop_
_entity.id
_entity.type
_entity.pdbx_description
1 polymer ?
#
loop_
_entity_poly.entity_id
_entity_poly.type
_entity_poly.pdbx_seq_one_letter_code
_entity_poly.pdbx_strand_id
1 'polypeptide(L)' 'MNILGFFQRLGRALQLPIAVLPVAALLLRFGQPDLLNVAFIAQAGGAIFDNLALIFAIGVASSWSKDSAGAAALAGAV' A
#
# COMPACT_ATOMS: atom_id res chain seq x y z
N MET A 1 9.36 -25.93 2.04
CA MET A 1 9.71 -24.53 2.33
C MET A 1 10.06 -24.47 3.81
N ASN A 2 11.28 -24.09 4.18
CA ASN A 2 11.59 -23.89 5.59
C ASN A 2 10.86 -22.65 6.10
N ILE A 3 10.51 -22.61 7.39
CA ILE A 3 9.70 -21.53 7.99
C ILE A 3 10.29 -20.13 7.75
N LEU A 4 11.63 -20.02 7.73
CA LEU A 4 12.36 -18.79 7.39
C LEU A 4 12.11 -18.34 5.94
N GLY A 5 12.03 -19.28 5.00
CA GLY A 5 11.75 -18.97 3.59
C GLY A 5 10.33 -18.44 3.37
N PHE A 6 9.36 -18.89 4.18
CA PHE A 6 8.00 -18.33 4.17
C PHE A 6 8.00 -16.86 4.63
N PHE A 7 8.64 -16.55 5.75
CA PHE A 7 8.73 -15.16 6.25
C PHE A 7 9.51 -14.23 5.31
N GLN A 8 10.55 -14.72 4.64
CA GLN A 8 11.26 -13.94 3.62
C GLN A 8 10.37 -13.63 2.42
N ARG A 9 9.56 -14.59 1.96
CA ARG A 9 8.59 -14.36 0.89
C ARG A 9 7.50 -13.38 1.34
N LEU A 10 7.05 -13.48 2.59
CA LEU A 10 6.13 -12.52 3.20
C LEU A 10 6.67 -11.10 3.23
N GLY A 11 7.91 -10.94 3.71
CA GLY A 11 8.57 -9.64 3.74
C GLY A 11 8.70 -9.01 2.35
N ARG A 12 9.01 -9.79 1.32
CA ARG A 12 9.07 -9.31 -0.08
C ARG A 12 7.70 -8.89 -0.63
N ALA A 13 6.65 -9.65 -0.32
CA ALA A 13 5.29 -9.31 -0.74
C ALA A 13 4.80 -7.97 -0.18
N LEU A 14 5.20 -7.65 1.07
CA LEU A 14 4.85 -6.40 1.73
C LEU A 14 5.61 -5.17 1.18
N GLN A 15 6.68 -5.34 0.40
CA GLN A 15 7.49 -4.21 -0.09
C GLN A 15 6.69 -3.29 -1.02
N LEU A 16 5.80 -3.84 -1.85
CA LEU A 16 5.05 -3.07 -2.85
C LEU A 16 4.05 -2.08 -2.21
N PRO A 17 3.21 -2.48 -1.24
CA PRO A 17 2.38 -1.53 -0.48
C PRO A 17 3.21 -0.53 0.34
N ILE A 18 4.27 -0.99 1.01
CA ILE A 18 5.09 -0.14 1.88
C ILE A 18 5.76 1.00 1.09
N ALA A 19 6.14 0.75 -0.16
CA ALA A 19 6.75 1.74 -1.03
C ALA A 19 5.85 2.97 -1.31
N VAL A 20 4.52 2.86 -1.13
CA VAL A 20 3.57 3.96 -1.36
C VAL A 20 3.44 4.89 -0.14
N LEU A 21 3.78 4.40 1.07
CA LEU A 21 3.59 5.15 2.33
C LEU A 21 4.36 6.47 2.42
N PRO A 22 5.62 6.59 1.92
CA PRO A 22 6.33 7.87 1.94
C PRO A 22 5.60 8.95 1.14
N VAL A 23 5.06 8.58 -0.03
CA VAL A 23 4.32 9.52 -0.88
C VAL A 23 3.00 9.91 -0.22
N ALA A 24 2.28 8.95 0.38
CA ALA A 24 1.05 9.24 1.13
C ALA A 24 1.30 10.22 2.29
N ALA A 25 2.39 10.03 3.03
CA ALA A 25 2.78 10.91 4.12
C ALA A 25 3.13 12.33 3.62
N LEU A 26 3.86 12.43 2.49
CA LEU A 26 4.18 13.72 1.88
C LEU A 26 2.93 14.45 1.41
N LEU A 27 1.99 13.75 0.76
CA LEU A 27 0.71 14.33 0.36
C LEU A 27 -0.08 14.85 1.58
N LEU A 28 -0.17 14.05 2.64
CA LEU A 28 -0.85 14.47 3.86
C LEU A 28 -0.22 15.71 4.48
N ARG A 29 1.12 15.78 4.50
CA ARG A 29 1.84 16.94 5.04
C ARG A 29 1.69 18.17 4.15
N PHE A 30 1.87 18.06 2.85
CA PHE A 30 1.82 19.21 1.94
C PHE A 30 0.45 19.91 1.90
N GLY A 31 -0.65 19.19 2.10
CA GLY A 31 -1.99 19.79 2.13
C GLY A 31 -2.35 20.51 3.43
N GLN A 32 -1.47 20.54 4.43
CA GLN A 32 -1.72 21.24 5.70
C GLN A 32 -1.72 22.77 5.51
N PRO A 33 -2.45 23.52 6.37
CA PRO A 33 -2.59 24.97 6.27
C PRO A 33 -1.27 25.74 6.46
N ASP A 34 -0.30 25.13 7.15
CA ASP A 34 1.04 25.69 7.40
C ASP A 34 2.01 25.57 6.21
N LEU A 35 1.65 24.78 5.19
CA LEU A 35 2.48 24.56 4.01
C LEU A 35 1.81 25.12 2.75
N LEU A 36 1.22 24.26 1.93
CA LEU A 36 0.60 24.69 0.67
C LEU A 36 -0.88 25.04 0.83
N ASN A 37 -1.49 24.71 1.98
CA ASN A 37 -2.90 24.93 2.29
C ASN A 37 -3.85 24.41 1.18
N VAL A 38 -3.52 23.27 0.59
CA VAL A 38 -4.33 22.61 -0.44
C VAL A 38 -5.04 21.41 0.18
N ALA A 39 -6.27 21.61 0.65
CA ALA A 39 -7.05 20.59 1.36
C ALA A 39 -7.24 19.30 0.53
N PHE A 40 -7.36 19.40 -0.80
CA PHE A 40 -7.47 18.24 -1.68
C PHE A 40 -6.25 17.30 -1.60
N ILE A 41 -5.03 17.86 -1.49
CA ILE A 41 -3.79 17.07 -1.41
C ILE A 41 -3.71 16.34 -0.05
N ALA A 42 -4.12 17.01 1.03
CA ALA A 42 -4.22 16.37 2.35
C ALA A 42 -5.24 15.22 2.35
N GLN A 43 -6.40 15.42 1.73
CA GLN A 43 -7.43 14.39 1.59
C GLN A 43 -6.95 13.19 0.76
N ALA A 44 -6.20 13.43 -0.32
CA ALA A 44 -5.62 12.35 -1.12
C ALA A 44 -4.62 11.50 -0.31
N GLY A 45 -3.76 12.15 0.48
CA GLY A 45 -2.86 11.44 1.40
C GLY A 45 -3.62 10.66 2.48
N GLY A 46 -4.64 11.29 3.08
CA GLY A 46 -5.52 10.66 4.08
C GLY A 46 -6.25 9.43 3.57
N ALA A 47 -6.82 9.49 2.36
CA ALA A 47 -7.53 8.38 1.75
C ALA A 47 -6.66 7.12 1.60
N ILE A 48 -5.35 7.27 1.38
CA ILE A 48 -4.41 6.14 1.33
C ILE A 48 -4.26 5.49 2.71
N PHE A 49 -4.13 6.30 3.77
CA PHE A 49 -4.04 5.81 5.15
C PHE A 49 -5.35 5.17 5.62
N ASP A 50 -6.49 5.74 5.25
CA ASP A 50 -7.81 5.23 5.61
C ASP A 50 -8.10 3.85 4.98
N ASN A 51 -7.53 3.59 3.80
CA ASN A 51 -7.72 2.33 3.06
C ASN A 51 -6.48 1.41 3.11
N LEU A 52 -5.59 1.63 4.08
CA LEU A 52 -4.33 0.88 4.23
C LEU A 52 -4.51 -0.63 4.19
N ALA A 53 -5.51 -1.14 4.92
CA ALA A 53 -5.78 -2.57 4.99
C ALA A 53 -6.12 -3.16 3.60
N LEU A 54 -6.91 -2.43 2.82
CA LEU A 54 -7.36 -2.84 1.48
C LEU A 54 -6.20 -2.79 0.48
N ILE A 55 -5.38 -1.73 0.54
CA ILE A 55 -4.16 -1.58 -0.28
C ILE A 55 -3.17 -2.72 0.02
N PHE A 56 -2.97 -3.06 1.29
CA PHE A 56 -2.10 -4.17 1.68
C PHE A 56 -2.67 -5.52 1.25
N ALA A 57 -3.98 -5.75 1.38
CA ALA A 57 -4.62 -6.99 0.95
C ALA A 57 -4.45 -7.21 -0.57
N ILE A 58 -4.72 -6.18 -1.38
CA ILE A 58 -4.52 -6.20 -2.83
C ILE A 58 -3.04 -6.42 -3.19
N GLY A 59 -2.14 -5.64 -2.59
CA GLY A 59 -0.71 -5.69 -2.93
C GLY A 59 -0.01 -6.96 -2.47
N VAL A 60 -0.42 -7.54 -1.33
CA VAL A 60 0.07 -8.84 -0.89
C VAL A 60 -0.49 -9.95 -1.77
N ALA A 61 -1.79 -9.92 -2.10
CA ALA A 61 -2.38 -10.95 -2.94
C ALA A 61 -1.78 -10.96 -4.36
N SER A 62 -1.53 -9.78 -4.94
CA SER A 62 -0.89 -9.66 -6.26
C SER A 62 0.55 -10.17 -6.27
N SER A 63 1.36 -9.76 -5.28
CA SER A 63 2.78 -10.16 -5.18
C SER A 63 2.99 -11.61 -4.73
N TRP A 64 2.00 -12.21 -4.05
CA TRP A 64 2.03 -13.63 -3.70
C TRP A 64 1.67 -14.55 -4.85
N SER A 65 0.89 -14.04 -5.81
CA SER A 65 0.43 -14.79 -6.97
C SER A 65 1.58 -15.19 -7.89
N LYS A 66 1.40 -16.32 -8.58
CA LYS A 66 2.32 -16.71 -9.65
C LYS A 66 2.13 -15.71 -10.81
N ASP A 67 3.24 -15.13 -11.26
CA ASP A 67 3.30 -14.18 -12.38
C ASP A 67 2.56 -12.84 -12.18
N SER A 68 2.27 -12.44 -10.93
CA SER A 68 1.59 -11.16 -10.63
C SER A 68 0.24 -11.01 -11.33
N ALA A 69 -0.56 -12.08 -11.32
CA ALA A 69 -1.86 -12.09 -11.98
C ALA A 69 -2.81 -11.06 -11.33
N GLY A 70 -3.36 -10.14 -12.13
CA GLY A 70 -4.33 -9.14 -11.68
C GLY A 70 -5.61 -9.75 -11.07
N ALA A 71 -5.92 -11.00 -11.40
CA ALA A 71 -7.01 -11.75 -10.76
C ALA A 71 -6.77 -11.97 -9.26
N ALA A 72 -5.52 -12.18 -8.84
CA ALA A 72 -5.19 -12.33 -7.42
C ALA A 72 -5.32 -11.01 -6.67
N ALA A 73 -5.00 -9.89 -7.32
CA ALA A 73 -5.23 -8.56 -6.76
C ALA A 73 -6.72 -8.32 -6.47
N LEU A 74 -7.61 -8.69 -7.40
CA LEU A 74 -9.07 -8.59 -7.23
C LEU A 74 -9.59 -9.54 -6.15
N ALA A 75 -9.06 -10.77 -6.08
CA ALA A 75 -9.39 -11.71 -5.02
C ALA A 75 -8.89 -11.27 -3.64
N GLY A 76 -7.87 -10.42 -3.57
CA GLY A 76 -7.44 -9.78 -2.32
C GLY A 76 -8.26 -8.54 -1.94
N ALA A 77 -9.05 -7.99 -2.87
CA ALA A 77 -9.87 -6.82 -2.64
C ALA A 77 -11.26 -7.13 -2.05
N VAL A 78 -11.73 -8.37 -2.22
CA VAL A 78 -13.07 -8.86 -1.84
C VAL A 78 -12.94 -10.03 -0.88
#